data_AF-A0A183DTE0-F1
#
_entry.id   AF-A0A183DTE0-F1
#
_cell.length_a   1.000
_cell.length_b   1.000
_cell.length_c   1.000
_cell.angle_alpha   90.00
_cell.angle_beta   90.00
_cell.angle_gamma   90.00
#
_symmetry.space_group_name_H-M   'P 1'
#
loop_
_entity.id
_entity.type
_entity.pdbx_description
1 polymer ?
#
loop_
_entity_poly.entity_id
_entity_poly.type
_entity_poly.pdbx_seq_one_letter_code
_entity_poly.pdbx_strand_id
1 'polypeptide(L)'
;FAFLGTPGAYTQCHYDSYGYNVHAQLSGSKRWILFEPGEDMRPTRMPYEESTIFSNFDVIGAENALRTKKIRMVTLNKGDVIFVPPEWWHCVQCVPVNGVANDLDNLSVSVNTWVSLADHDQIARVHEAATSTLVIFIDFFSMLVLDLVCFLYSIAFLNRAGLIDPGHLCPSEAILSYDDSLFDLNRVINEAKVGKAEADESMSRLHNFVAKHLERLTVVPVVSFDEFRTVQEKGPLKIVDFADQSSSSAAALHTVSSFQKRFIDALLSEKVLDALIVQLRE
;
A
#
# COMPACT_ATOMS: atom_id res chain seq x y z
N PHE A 1 9.65 3.64 10.77
CA PHE A 1 8.70 2.65 11.31
C PHE A 1 9.43 1.37 11.66
N ALA A 2 8.83 0.52 12.50
CA ALA A 2 9.33 -0.83 12.79
C ALA A 2 8.33 -1.85 12.23
N PHE A 3 8.85 -2.91 11.61
CA PHE A 3 8.04 -3.97 11.00
C PHE A 3 8.44 -5.33 11.54
N LEU A 4 7.43 -6.13 11.83
CA LEU A 4 7.51 -7.52 12.25
C LEU A 4 6.66 -8.37 11.32
N GLY A 5 7.20 -9.47 10.80
CA GLY A 5 6.45 -10.33 9.88
C GLY A 5 6.93 -11.78 9.91
N THR A 6 5.98 -12.71 9.78
CA THR A 6 6.23 -14.13 9.62
C THR A 6 6.55 -14.48 8.15
N PRO A 7 7.17 -15.64 7.87
CA PRO A 7 7.38 -16.08 6.50
C PRO A 7 6.08 -16.10 5.69
N GLY A 8 6.11 -15.48 4.51
CA GLY A 8 4.95 -15.33 3.65
C GLY A 8 4.20 -14.02 3.85
N ALA A 9 4.34 -13.33 4.98
CA ALA A 9 3.81 -11.97 5.11
C ALA A 9 4.47 -11.06 4.06
N TYR A 10 3.66 -10.26 3.38
CA TYR A 10 4.15 -9.37 2.33
C TYR A 10 3.38 -8.06 2.28
N THR A 11 4.03 -7.03 1.75
CA THR A 11 3.40 -5.78 1.36
C THR A 11 3.18 -5.81 -0.15
N GLN A 12 1.96 -5.49 -0.58
CA GLN A 12 1.60 -5.42 -2.00
C GLN A 12 2.57 -4.50 -2.77
N CYS A 13 2.74 -4.72 -4.06
CA CYS A 13 3.53 -3.81 -4.89
C CYS A 13 2.95 -2.40 -4.85
N HIS A 14 3.77 -1.42 -4.50
CA HIS A 14 3.41 0.00 -4.43
C HIS A 14 4.64 0.87 -4.66
N TYR A 15 4.45 2.17 -4.78
CA TYR A 15 5.50 3.14 -4.50
C TYR A 15 5.00 4.13 -3.43
N ASP A 16 5.96 4.75 -2.74
CA ASP A 16 5.70 5.76 -1.71
C ASP A 16 5.44 7.12 -2.40
N SER A 17 4.34 7.81 -2.06
CA SER A 17 3.95 9.08 -2.70
C SER A 17 4.95 10.22 -2.43
N TYR A 18 5.77 10.08 -1.39
CA TYR A 18 6.64 11.15 -0.89
C TYR A 18 8.04 10.66 -0.55
N GLY A 19 9.03 11.51 -0.79
CA GLY A 19 10.40 11.33 -0.32
C GLY A 19 11.06 10.05 -0.82
N TYR A 20 12.04 9.58 -0.05
CA TYR A 20 12.71 8.31 -0.27
C TYR A 20 12.73 7.49 1.02
N ASN A 21 12.98 6.19 0.87
CA ASN A 21 12.88 5.24 1.96
C ASN A 21 14.21 4.50 2.16
N VAL A 22 14.71 4.45 3.39
CA VAL A 22 15.87 3.64 3.77
C VAL A 22 15.39 2.56 4.71
N HIS A 23 15.60 1.31 4.33
CA HIS A 23 15.08 0.15 5.06
C HIS A 23 16.22 -0.77 5.48
N ALA A 24 16.33 -1.02 6.78
CA ALA A 24 17.35 -1.85 7.40
C ALA A 24 16.74 -3.14 7.96
N GLN A 25 17.31 -4.28 7.56
CA GLN A 25 16.90 -5.60 8.05
C GLN A 25 17.67 -5.94 9.33
N LEU A 26 16.94 -6.15 10.43
CA LEU A 26 17.53 -6.39 11.76
C LEU A 26 17.58 -7.87 12.16
N SER A 27 16.62 -8.67 11.69
CA SER A 27 16.55 -10.12 11.92
C SER A 27 15.74 -10.81 10.82
N GLY A 28 15.98 -12.09 10.55
CA GLY A 28 15.32 -12.82 9.47
C GLY A 28 15.67 -12.26 8.08
N SER A 29 14.77 -12.43 7.11
CA SER A 29 15.01 -11.98 5.73
C SER A 29 13.77 -11.44 5.02
N LYS A 30 14.00 -10.45 4.17
CA LYS A 30 12.99 -9.88 3.28
C LYS A 30 13.46 -9.88 1.83
N ARG A 31 12.64 -10.44 0.95
CA ARG A 31 12.81 -10.34 -0.49
C ARG A 31 12.16 -9.06 -0.98
N TRP A 32 12.95 -8.25 -1.66
CA TRP A 32 12.55 -7.02 -2.32
C TRP A 32 12.49 -7.25 -3.82
N ILE A 33 11.36 -6.89 -4.42
CA ILE A 33 11.10 -6.96 -5.86
C ILE A 33 10.80 -5.53 -6.29
N LEU A 34 11.62 -4.97 -7.17
CA LEU A 34 11.54 -3.56 -7.57
C LEU A 34 11.36 -3.40 -9.08
N PHE A 35 10.68 -2.34 -9.46
CA PHE A 35 10.52 -1.91 -10.85
C PHE A 35 10.86 -0.41 -10.97
N GLU A 36 11.38 -0.03 -12.13
CA GLU A 36 11.83 1.34 -12.38
C GLU A 36 10.63 2.32 -12.38
N PRO A 37 10.83 3.58 -11.96
CA PRO A 37 9.84 4.63 -12.13
C PRO A 37 9.42 4.75 -13.60
N GLY A 38 8.14 4.96 -13.85
CA GLY A 38 7.58 5.04 -15.21
C GLY A 38 7.23 3.70 -15.86
N GLU A 39 7.57 2.56 -15.25
CA GLU A 39 6.96 1.28 -15.64
C GLU A 39 5.44 1.33 -15.42
N ASP A 40 4.67 0.98 -16.45
CA ASP A 40 3.22 0.86 -16.31
C ASP A 40 2.90 -0.36 -15.44
N MET A 41 2.75 -0.13 -14.14
CA MET A 41 2.36 -1.12 -13.13
C MET A 41 0.86 -1.07 -12.82
N ARG A 42 0.05 -0.42 -13.69
CA ARG A 42 -1.39 -0.23 -13.49
C ARG A 42 -1.70 0.36 -12.11
N PRO A 43 -1.28 1.61 -11.85
CA PRO A 43 -1.46 2.26 -10.55
C PRO A 43 -2.94 2.27 -10.13
N THR A 44 -3.19 1.99 -8.87
CA THR A 44 -4.50 2.05 -8.23
C THR A 44 -4.38 2.77 -6.89
N ARG A 45 -5.44 3.51 -6.56
CA ARG A 45 -5.62 4.19 -5.28
C ARG A 45 -6.87 3.68 -4.58
N MET A 46 -7.17 2.39 -4.75
CA MET A 46 -8.35 1.77 -4.16
C MET A 46 -7.92 0.57 -3.30
N PRO A 47 -8.18 0.59 -1.99
CA PRO A 47 -8.72 1.73 -1.22
C PRO A 47 -7.77 2.93 -1.26
N TYR A 48 -8.31 4.14 -1.11
CA TYR A 48 -7.50 5.36 -1.13
C TYR A 48 -6.55 5.36 0.06
N GLU A 49 -5.28 5.56 -0.25
CA GLU A 49 -4.26 5.84 0.75
C GLU A 49 -3.35 6.95 0.22
N GLU A 50 -3.17 8.00 1.02
CA GLU A 50 -2.46 9.23 0.63
C GLU A 50 -0.96 8.96 0.39
N SER A 51 -0.37 8.16 1.29
CA SER A 51 1.07 7.94 1.32
C SER A 51 1.57 6.89 0.32
N THR A 52 0.65 6.16 -0.33
CA THR A 52 0.96 4.92 -1.04
C THR A 52 0.12 4.77 -2.30
N ILE A 53 0.77 4.46 -3.42
CA ILE A 53 0.08 4.14 -4.68
C ILE A 53 0.36 2.69 -5.04
N PHE A 54 -0.68 1.86 -5.04
CA PHE A 54 -0.57 0.43 -5.25
C PHE A 54 -0.55 0.06 -6.73
N SER A 55 0.00 -1.11 -7.05
CA SER A 55 -0.07 -1.73 -8.37
C SER A 55 -1.22 -2.75 -8.40
N ASN A 56 -1.97 -2.76 -9.49
CA ASN A 56 -3.01 -3.78 -9.73
C ASN A 56 -2.43 -5.15 -10.10
N PHE A 57 -1.14 -5.25 -10.44
CA PHE A 57 -0.51 -6.55 -10.71
C PHE A 57 -0.30 -7.38 -9.44
N ASP A 58 -0.53 -8.68 -9.56
CA ASP A 58 -0.15 -9.65 -8.54
C ASP A 58 1.34 -10.03 -8.69
N VAL A 59 2.20 -9.17 -8.13
CA VAL A 59 3.66 -9.37 -8.15
C VAL A 59 4.06 -10.61 -7.38
N ILE A 60 3.50 -10.84 -6.19
CA ILE A 60 3.84 -12.02 -5.38
C ILE A 60 3.45 -13.32 -6.10
N GLY A 61 2.32 -13.32 -6.80
CA GLY A 61 1.84 -14.45 -7.59
C GLY A 61 2.54 -14.63 -8.93
N ALA A 62 3.56 -13.83 -9.22
CA ALA A 62 4.29 -13.85 -10.49
C ALA A 62 3.36 -13.81 -11.71
N GLU A 63 2.42 -12.86 -11.72
CA GLU A 63 1.48 -12.69 -12.83
C GLU A 63 2.21 -12.61 -14.18
N ASN A 64 1.72 -13.34 -15.19
CA ASN A 64 2.36 -13.44 -16.51
C ASN A 64 2.57 -12.08 -17.21
N ALA A 65 1.75 -11.08 -16.89
CA ALA A 65 1.91 -9.72 -17.42
C ALA A 65 3.25 -9.07 -17.03
N LEU A 66 3.91 -9.55 -15.97
CA LEU A 66 5.22 -9.08 -15.53
C LEU A 66 6.37 -9.59 -16.42
N ARG A 67 6.10 -10.51 -17.36
CA ARG A 67 7.14 -11.08 -18.25
C ARG A 67 7.82 -10.01 -19.12
N THR A 68 7.11 -8.93 -19.44
CA THR A 68 7.64 -7.81 -20.24
C THR A 68 8.31 -6.74 -19.39
N LYS A 69 8.31 -6.88 -18.06
CA LYS A 69 8.81 -5.89 -17.11
C LYS A 69 10.24 -6.17 -16.72
N LYS A 70 11.00 -5.12 -16.44
CA LYS A 70 12.37 -5.23 -15.92
C LYS A 70 12.35 -5.43 -14.42
N ILE A 71 12.40 -6.69 -13.99
CA ILE A 71 12.32 -7.07 -12.59
C ILE A 71 13.69 -6.97 -11.94
N ARG A 72 13.81 -6.16 -10.87
CA ARG A 72 14.97 -6.18 -9.98
C ARG A 72 14.62 -6.93 -8.71
N MET A 73 15.50 -7.82 -8.25
CA MET A 73 15.21 -8.63 -7.07
C MET A 73 16.44 -8.83 -6.20
N VAL A 74 16.27 -8.69 -4.88
CA VAL A 74 17.30 -8.97 -3.88
C VAL A 74 16.64 -9.50 -2.60
N THR A 75 17.34 -10.36 -1.87
CA THR A 75 16.94 -10.75 -0.52
C THR A 75 17.87 -10.06 0.48
N LEU A 76 17.31 -9.20 1.32
CA LEU A 76 18.02 -8.57 2.43
C LEU A 76 18.04 -9.54 3.61
N ASN A 77 19.24 -9.79 4.12
CA ASN A 77 19.50 -10.54 5.33
C ASN A 77 19.79 -9.58 6.48
N LYS A 78 19.87 -10.11 7.70
CA LYS A 78 20.27 -9.35 8.88
C LYS A 78 21.54 -8.53 8.62
N GLY A 79 21.45 -7.22 8.83
CA GLY A 79 22.53 -6.26 8.64
C GLY A 79 22.50 -5.52 7.29
N ASP A 80 21.72 -6.02 6.32
CA ASP A 80 21.59 -5.37 5.02
C ASP A 80 20.68 -4.13 5.11
N VAL A 81 20.97 -3.14 4.27
CA VAL A 81 20.21 -1.91 4.12
C VAL A 81 19.93 -1.67 2.65
N ILE A 82 18.67 -1.38 2.32
CA ILE A 82 18.26 -0.94 0.98
C ILE A 82 17.87 0.54 1.02
N PHE A 83 18.32 1.25 -0.01
CA PHE A 83 17.87 2.59 -0.34
C PHE A 83 16.89 2.49 -1.49
N VAL A 84 15.66 2.98 -1.29
CA VAL A 84 14.59 3.01 -2.28
C VAL A 84 14.38 4.46 -2.69
N PRO A 85 14.76 4.85 -3.91
CA PRO A 85 14.56 6.21 -4.39
C PRO A 85 13.06 6.53 -4.57
N PRO A 86 12.70 7.82 -4.73
CA PRO A 86 11.31 8.22 -4.97
C PRO A 86 10.70 7.48 -6.17
N GLU A 87 9.40 7.18 -6.09
CA GLU A 87 8.60 6.57 -7.17
C GLU A 87 9.01 5.16 -7.62
N TRP A 88 9.97 4.52 -6.96
CA TRP A 88 10.31 3.13 -7.26
C TRP A 88 9.22 2.20 -6.76
N TRP A 89 8.61 1.48 -7.70
CA TRP A 89 7.71 0.38 -7.40
C TRP A 89 8.46 -0.70 -6.64
N HIS A 90 7.92 -1.14 -5.53
CA HIS A 90 8.50 -2.18 -4.72
C HIS A 90 7.43 -3.06 -4.06
N CYS A 91 7.73 -4.35 -4.00
CA CYS A 91 6.97 -5.37 -3.30
C CYS A 91 7.93 -6.11 -2.36
N VAL A 92 7.49 -6.35 -1.13
CA VAL A 92 8.36 -6.87 -0.07
C VAL A 92 7.72 -8.10 0.54
N GLN A 93 8.44 -9.22 0.56
CA GLN A 93 7.97 -10.48 1.13
C GLN A 93 8.94 -10.98 2.19
N CYS A 94 8.43 -11.32 3.37
CA CYS A 94 9.20 -12.02 4.40
C CYS A 94 9.44 -13.45 3.93
N VAL A 95 10.71 -13.87 3.90
CA VAL A 95 11.12 -15.19 3.40
C VAL A 95 11.85 -15.98 4.50
N PRO A 96 11.68 -17.31 4.57
CA PRO A 96 12.38 -18.14 5.55
C PRO A 96 13.88 -18.22 5.21
N VAL A 97 14.72 -18.27 6.23
CA VAL A 97 16.18 -18.37 6.11
C VAL A 97 16.62 -19.84 6.03
N ASN A 98 15.97 -20.71 6.83
CA ASN A 98 16.45 -22.09 7.06
C ASN A 98 15.50 -23.18 6.54
N GLY A 99 14.42 -22.82 5.83
CA GLY A 99 13.40 -23.78 5.34
C GLY A 99 12.57 -24.47 6.43
N VAL A 100 12.91 -24.31 7.71
CA VAL A 100 12.18 -24.87 8.86
C VAL A 100 11.14 -23.89 9.35
N ALA A 101 9.88 -24.06 8.94
CA ALA A 101 8.85 -23.03 9.10
C ALA A 101 8.41 -22.66 10.55
N ASN A 102 8.98 -23.28 11.61
CA ASN A 102 8.70 -22.94 13.03
C ASN A 102 9.94 -22.41 13.78
N ASP A 103 11.00 -22.07 13.04
CA ASP A 103 12.19 -21.45 13.61
C ASP A 103 11.93 -19.96 13.88
N LEU A 104 12.19 -19.50 15.11
CA LEU A 104 12.11 -18.08 15.49
C LEU A 104 13.06 -17.21 14.65
N ASP A 105 14.14 -17.77 14.12
CA ASP A 105 15.05 -17.05 13.23
C ASP A 105 14.42 -16.68 11.88
N ASN A 106 13.28 -17.28 11.53
CA ASN A 106 12.50 -16.90 10.35
C ASN A 106 11.57 -15.70 10.58
N LEU A 107 11.47 -15.20 11.80
CA LEU A 107 10.75 -13.97 12.11
C LEU A 107 11.53 -12.78 11.55
N SER A 108 10.95 -12.10 10.57
CA SER A 108 11.57 -10.94 9.95
C SER A 108 11.30 -9.69 10.78
N VAL A 109 12.37 -9.04 11.21
CA VAL A 109 12.35 -7.75 11.91
C VAL A 109 13.14 -6.73 11.11
N SER A 110 12.56 -5.55 10.89
CA SER A 110 13.20 -4.48 10.13
C SER A 110 12.73 -3.11 10.59
N VAL A 111 13.53 -2.09 10.32
CA VAL A 111 13.17 -0.69 10.55
C VAL A 111 13.38 0.09 9.27
N ASN A 112 12.57 1.12 9.07
CA ASN A 112 12.77 2.05 7.98
C ASN A 112 12.63 3.50 8.42
N THR A 113 13.17 4.39 7.60
CA THR A 113 12.98 5.82 7.74
C THR A 113 12.59 6.41 6.38
N TRP A 114 11.56 7.23 6.39
CA TRP A 114 11.17 8.05 5.25
C TRP A 114 11.79 9.42 5.43
N VAL A 115 12.46 9.89 4.39
CA VAL A 115 13.09 11.21 4.39
C VAL A 115 12.40 12.04 3.32
N SER A 116 11.73 13.10 3.77
CA SER A 116 11.02 14.02 2.88
C SER A 116 11.98 14.80 1.99
N LEU A 117 11.53 15.06 0.76
CA LEU A 117 12.23 15.89 -0.21
C LEU A 117 11.31 17.08 -0.48
N ALA A 118 11.43 18.15 0.30
CA ALA A 118 10.36 19.15 0.41
C ALA A 118 9.97 19.76 -0.95
N ASP A 119 10.95 20.13 -1.78
CA ASP A 119 10.70 20.64 -3.13
C ASP A 119 10.14 19.60 -4.10
N HIS A 120 10.66 18.36 -4.06
CA HIS A 120 10.20 17.27 -4.92
C HIS A 120 8.76 16.86 -4.57
N ASP A 121 8.45 16.83 -3.27
CA ASP A 121 7.17 16.35 -2.75
C ASP A 121 6.03 17.36 -2.96
N GLN A 122 6.30 18.63 -3.32
CA GLN A 122 5.25 19.66 -3.41
C GLN A 122 4.13 19.28 -4.38
N ILE A 123 4.50 18.85 -5.58
CA ILE A 123 3.52 18.49 -6.62
C ILE A 123 2.70 17.27 -6.16
N ALA A 124 3.38 16.25 -5.62
CA ALA A 124 2.72 15.07 -5.07
C ALA A 124 1.75 15.44 -3.95
N ARG A 125 2.15 16.30 -3.00
CA ARG A 125 1.28 16.75 -1.89
C ARG A 125 0.03 17.49 -2.36
N VAL A 126 0.16 18.37 -3.36
CA VAL A 126 -0.99 19.06 -3.94
C VAL A 126 -1.92 18.04 -4.62
N HIS A 127 -1.35 17.09 -5.35
CA HIS A 127 -2.11 16.04 -6.03
C HIS A 127 -2.83 15.10 -5.04
N GLU A 128 -2.18 14.70 -3.96
CA GLU A 128 -2.77 13.91 -2.88
C GLU A 128 -3.87 14.68 -2.15
N ALA A 129 -3.64 15.94 -1.80
CA ALA A 129 -4.66 16.77 -1.17
C ALA A 129 -5.90 16.89 -2.07
N ALA A 130 -5.71 17.16 -3.37
CA ALA A 130 -6.82 17.22 -4.33
C ALA A 130 -7.53 15.87 -4.49
N THR A 131 -6.78 14.76 -4.54
CA THR A 131 -7.37 13.42 -4.67
C THR A 131 -8.16 13.04 -3.43
N SER A 132 -7.61 13.28 -2.24
CA SER A 132 -8.31 13.04 -0.97
C SER A 132 -9.61 13.82 -0.89
N THR A 133 -9.58 15.10 -1.25
CA THR A 133 -10.79 15.94 -1.33
C THR A 133 -11.82 15.34 -2.30
N LEU A 134 -11.40 14.89 -3.49
CA LEU A 134 -12.31 14.27 -4.47
C LEU A 134 -12.88 12.92 -4.00
N VAL A 135 -12.09 12.07 -3.35
CA VAL A 135 -12.57 10.80 -2.79
C VAL A 135 -13.60 11.06 -1.70
N ILE A 136 -13.32 12.00 -0.78
CA ILE A 136 -14.28 12.44 0.25
C ILE A 136 -15.55 12.97 -0.40
N PHE A 137 -15.46 13.79 -1.45
CA PHE A 137 -16.63 14.27 -2.17
C PHE A 137 -17.44 13.10 -2.76
N ILE A 138 -16.80 12.16 -3.44
CA ILE A 138 -17.47 11.02 -4.07
C ILE A 138 -18.12 10.12 -3.02
N ASP A 139 -17.40 9.81 -1.94
CA ASP A 139 -17.93 9.03 -0.81
C ASP A 139 -19.09 9.77 -0.14
N PHE A 140 -18.99 11.09 0.04
CA PHE A 140 -20.08 11.92 0.55
C PHE A 140 -21.28 11.94 -0.40
N PHE A 141 -21.10 12.07 -1.72
CA PHE A 141 -22.21 11.99 -2.67
C PHE A 141 -22.84 10.60 -2.67
N SER A 142 -22.04 9.54 -2.56
CA SER A 142 -22.53 8.17 -2.45
C SER A 142 -23.30 7.94 -1.15
N MET A 143 -22.77 8.40 -0.02
CA MET A 143 -23.42 8.37 1.29
C MET A 143 -24.67 9.24 1.30
N LEU A 144 -24.63 10.47 0.80
CA LEU A 144 -25.79 11.35 0.74
C LEU A 144 -26.88 10.74 -0.14
N VAL A 145 -26.55 10.13 -1.29
CA VAL A 145 -27.54 9.43 -2.10
C VAL A 145 -28.09 8.22 -1.35
N LEU A 146 -27.26 7.41 -0.70
CA LEU A 146 -27.71 6.22 0.02
C LEU A 146 -28.51 6.58 1.27
N ASP A 147 -28.04 7.53 2.07
CA ASP A 147 -28.69 8.07 3.26
C ASP A 147 -29.95 8.82 2.89
N LEU A 148 -29.98 9.63 1.82
CA LEU A 148 -31.21 10.29 1.38
C LEU A 148 -32.21 9.26 0.84
N VAL A 149 -31.77 8.22 0.12
CA VAL A 149 -32.64 7.13 -0.32
C VAL A 149 -33.16 6.33 0.89
N CYS A 150 -32.29 5.90 1.80
CA CYS A 150 -32.66 5.19 3.01
C CYS A 150 -33.55 6.03 3.93
N PHE A 151 -33.22 7.31 4.13
CA PHE A 151 -33.99 8.27 4.90
C PHE A 151 -35.35 8.54 4.28
N LEU A 152 -35.44 8.74 2.95
CA LEU A 152 -36.72 8.89 2.25
C LEU A 152 -37.55 7.60 2.31
N TYR A 153 -36.94 6.42 2.21
CA TYR A 153 -37.63 5.14 2.36
C TYR A 153 -38.10 4.89 3.80
N SER A 154 -37.27 5.19 4.80
CA SER A 154 -37.60 5.08 6.21
C SER A 154 -38.66 6.11 6.63
N ILE A 155 -38.59 7.34 6.14
CA ILE A 155 -39.64 8.36 6.34
C ILE A 155 -40.92 7.98 5.63
N ALA A 156 -40.87 7.52 4.38
CA ALA A 156 -42.04 7.05 3.67
C ALA A 156 -42.71 5.88 4.40
N PHE A 157 -41.93 4.96 4.96
CA PHE A 157 -42.43 3.87 5.79
C PHE A 157 -43.06 4.37 7.10
N LEU A 158 -42.35 5.21 7.86
CA LEU A 158 -42.78 5.71 9.17
C LEU A 158 -43.97 6.68 9.06
N ASN A 159 -44.03 7.50 8.01
CA ASN A 159 -45.17 8.37 7.70
C ASN A 159 -46.41 7.53 7.31
N ARG A 160 -46.24 6.50 6.48
CA ARG A 160 -47.31 5.57 6.11
C ARG A 160 -47.82 4.75 7.30
N ALA A 161 -46.97 4.54 8.30
CA ALA A 161 -47.33 3.93 9.58
C ALA A 161 -47.90 4.93 10.61
N GLY A 162 -47.95 6.23 10.30
CA GLY A 162 -48.48 7.29 11.17
C GLY A 162 -47.62 7.64 12.38
N LEU A 163 -46.33 7.30 12.36
CA LEU A 163 -45.44 7.35 13.53
C LEU A 163 -44.62 8.63 13.67
N ILE A 164 -44.52 9.47 12.62
CA ILE A 164 -43.75 10.72 12.63
C ILE A 164 -44.46 11.84 11.85
N ASP A 165 -44.29 13.08 12.32
CA ASP A 165 -44.68 14.32 11.63
C ASP A 165 -43.41 14.97 11.01
N PRO A 166 -43.36 15.23 9.69
CA PRO A 166 -42.14 15.63 8.97
C PRO A 166 -41.48 16.97 9.39
N GLY A 167 -42.07 17.73 10.31
CA GLY A 167 -41.57 19.04 10.73
C GLY A 167 -40.33 19.06 11.64
N HIS A 168 -39.79 17.92 12.07
CA HIS A 168 -38.82 17.85 13.18
C HIS A 168 -37.44 17.25 12.83
N LEU A 169 -37.07 17.18 11.55
CA LEU A 169 -35.83 16.53 11.13
C LEU A 169 -34.70 17.56 10.93
N CYS A 170 -33.54 17.34 11.59
CA CYS A 170 -32.35 18.19 11.49
C CYS A 170 -31.22 17.47 10.72
N PRO A 171 -30.46 18.15 9.83
CA PRO A 171 -29.37 17.50 9.08
C PRO A 171 -28.10 17.30 9.91
N SER A 172 -27.33 16.25 9.60
CA SER A 172 -26.29 15.62 10.44
C SER A 172 -24.85 16.12 10.25
N GLU A 173 -23.96 15.58 11.10
CA GLU A 173 -22.51 15.82 11.33
C GLU A 173 -21.57 15.68 10.12
N ALA A 174 -22.07 15.30 8.94
CA ALA A 174 -21.24 15.09 7.75
C ALA A 174 -20.61 16.38 7.18
N ILE A 175 -21.11 17.55 7.60
CA ILE A 175 -20.60 18.87 7.19
C ILE A 175 -19.22 19.17 7.83
N LEU A 176 -18.92 18.63 9.01
CA LEU A 176 -17.69 18.97 9.76
C LEU A 176 -16.42 18.33 9.15
N SER A 177 -16.51 17.08 8.69
CA SER A 177 -15.40 16.37 8.01
C SER A 177 -14.98 17.03 6.69
N TYR A 178 -15.94 17.68 6.03
CA TYR A 178 -15.73 18.36 4.76
C TYR A 178 -14.90 19.65 4.90
N ASP A 179 -15.22 20.47 5.90
CA ASP A 179 -14.53 21.73 6.16
C ASP A 179 -13.04 21.50 6.48
N ASP A 180 -12.71 20.42 7.21
CA ASP A 180 -11.32 20.05 7.52
C ASP A 180 -10.52 19.69 6.26
N SER A 181 -11.09 18.92 5.33
CA SER A 181 -10.42 18.52 4.08
C SER A 181 -10.17 19.69 3.12
N LEU A 182 -11.14 20.61 3.01
CA LEU A 182 -10.99 21.83 2.22
C LEU A 182 -9.99 22.79 2.84
N PHE A 183 -9.94 22.84 4.17
CA PHE A 183 -8.95 23.62 4.91
C PHE A 183 -7.55 23.09 4.62
N ASP A 184 -7.35 21.78 4.65
CA ASP A 184 -6.06 21.14 4.32
C ASP A 184 -5.65 21.40 2.86
N LEU A 185 -6.56 21.26 1.89
CA LEU A 185 -6.25 21.56 0.48
C LEU A 185 -5.86 23.04 0.29
N ASN A 186 -6.62 23.96 0.89
CA ASN A 186 -6.30 25.39 0.81
C ASN A 186 -4.98 25.73 1.51
N ARG A 187 -4.67 25.08 2.64
CA ARG A 187 -3.38 25.21 3.32
C ARG A 187 -2.25 24.80 2.39
N VAL A 188 -2.31 23.61 1.81
CA VAL A 188 -1.27 23.08 0.91
C VAL A 188 -1.08 23.97 -0.32
N ILE A 189 -2.18 24.44 -0.93
CA ILE A 189 -2.12 25.39 -2.06
C ILE A 189 -1.46 26.72 -1.65
N ASN A 190 -1.77 27.22 -0.46
CA ASN A 190 -1.20 28.47 0.03
C ASN A 190 0.27 28.31 0.41
N GLU A 191 0.67 27.18 1.01
CA GLU A 191 2.08 26.84 1.26
C GLU A 191 2.86 26.75 -0.05
N ALA A 192 2.30 26.10 -1.08
CA ALA A 192 2.89 26.04 -2.42
C ALA A 192 3.01 27.44 -3.08
N LYS A 193 2.08 28.37 -2.80
CA LYS A 193 2.13 29.76 -3.30
C LYS A 193 3.09 30.66 -2.51
N VAL A 194 3.24 30.41 -1.22
CA VAL A 194 4.05 31.21 -0.29
C VAL A 194 5.52 30.82 -0.34
N GLY A 195 5.85 29.67 -0.93
CA GLY A 195 7.20 29.14 -1.19
C GLY A 195 8.25 30.22 -1.44
N LYS A 196 8.80 30.72 -0.33
CA LYS A 196 9.87 31.68 -0.27
C LYS A 196 11.15 30.90 -0.51
N ALA A 197 12.06 31.53 -1.24
CA ALA A 197 13.43 31.10 -1.50
C ALA A 197 14.28 30.95 -0.21
N GLU A 198 13.93 30.04 0.70
CA GLU A 198 14.94 29.31 1.44
C GLU A 198 15.42 28.19 0.51
N ALA A 199 16.73 28.09 0.30
CA ALA A 199 17.29 27.04 -0.52
C ALA A 199 17.03 25.70 0.19
N ASP A 200 16.01 24.96 -0.24
CA ASP A 200 15.80 23.60 0.21
C ASP A 200 16.98 22.74 -0.25
N GLU A 201 17.87 22.44 0.69
CA GLU A 201 19.03 21.61 0.44
C GLU A 201 18.70 20.11 0.42
N SER A 202 17.44 19.68 0.57
CA SER A 202 17.07 18.27 0.71
C SER A 202 17.58 17.42 -0.45
N MET A 203 17.35 17.85 -1.69
CA MET A 203 17.85 17.20 -2.90
C MET A 203 19.38 17.24 -2.97
N SER A 204 20.00 18.36 -2.63
CA SER A 204 21.47 18.49 -2.59
C SER A 204 22.09 17.54 -1.55
N ARG A 205 21.46 17.38 -0.39
CA ARG A 205 21.86 16.43 0.66
C ARG A 205 21.72 14.99 0.19
N LEU A 206 20.63 14.66 -0.49
CA LEU A 206 20.45 13.33 -1.09
C LEU A 206 21.54 13.05 -2.13
N HIS A 207 21.78 13.97 -3.07
CA HIS A 207 22.84 13.83 -4.06
C HIS A 207 24.22 13.65 -3.41
N ASN A 208 24.56 14.45 -2.40
CA ASN A 208 25.81 14.33 -1.66
C ASN A 208 25.91 13.00 -0.89
N PHE A 209 24.81 12.55 -0.27
CA PHE A 209 24.75 11.27 0.41
C PHE A 209 25.01 10.12 -0.57
N VAL A 210 24.29 10.08 -1.71
CA VAL A 210 24.49 9.07 -2.74
C VAL A 210 25.92 9.11 -3.26
N ALA A 211 26.42 10.29 -3.65
CA ALA A 211 27.77 10.48 -4.18
C ALA A 211 28.85 9.96 -3.22
N LYS A 212 28.72 10.24 -1.93
CA LYS A 212 29.67 9.79 -0.89
C LYS A 212 29.68 8.27 -0.69
N HIS A 213 28.57 7.60 -0.98
CA HIS A 213 28.40 6.16 -0.74
C HIS A 213 28.36 5.33 -2.02
N LEU A 214 28.47 5.95 -3.20
CA LEU A 214 28.42 5.27 -4.51
C LEU A 214 29.30 4.02 -4.58
N GLU A 215 30.55 4.09 -4.09
CA GLU A 215 31.49 2.96 -4.10
C GLU A 215 31.09 1.80 -3.17
N ARG A 216 30.20 2.05 -2.22
CA ARG A 216 29.68 1.06 -1.26
C ARG A 216 28.27 0.59 -1.58
N LEU A 217 27.61 1.22 -2.55
CA LEU A 217 26.25 0.87 -2.96
C LEU A 217 26.31 -0.22 -4.02
N THR A 218 25.62 -1.32 -3.75
CA THR A 218 25.40 -2.37 -4.75
C THR A 218 24.06 -2.10 -5.43
N VAL A 219 24.08 -1.98 -6.76
CA VAL A 219 22.85 -1.87 -7.55
C VAL A 219 22.13 -3.22 -7.52
N VAL A 220 20.84 -3.21 -7.18
CA VAL A 220 20.00 -4.42 -7.18
C VAL A 220 19.99 -5.04 -8.58
N PRO A 221 20.33 -6.33 -8.73
CA PRO A 221 20.43 -6.98 -10.03
C PRO A 221 19.06 -7.12 -10.70
N VAL A 222 19.07 -7.11 -12.03
CA VAL A 222 17.90 -7.47 -12.85
C VAL A 222 17.87 -8.99 -12.99
N VAL A 223 16.70 -9.59 -12.82
CA VAL A 223 16.46 -11.02 -12.98
C VAL A 223 15.51 -11.28 -14.14
N SER A 224 15.60 -12.46 -14.76
CA SER A 224 14.63 -12.86 -15.77
C SER A 224 13.28 -13.19 -15.11
N PHE A 225 12.18 -13.09 -15.86
CA PHE A 225 10.86 -13.48 -15.35
C PHE A 225 10.81 -14.96 -14.92
N ASP A 226 11.47 -15.85 -15.66
CA ASP A 226 11.45 -17.29 -15.34
C ASP A 226 12.24 -17.59 -14.05
N GLU A 227 13.36 -16.89 -13.83
CA GLU A 227 14.11 -16.94 -12.58
C GLU A 227 13.28 -16.39 -11.41
N PHE A 228 12.67 -15.22 -11.59
CA PHE A 228 11.77 -14.62 -10.63
C PHE A 228 10.61 -15.57 -10.25
N ARG A 229 9.93 -16.14 -11.24
CA ARG A 229 8.82 -17.09 -11.02
C ARG A 229 9.29 -18.33 -10.26
N THR A 230 10.43 -18.91 -10.64
CA THR A 230 11.02 -20.06 -9.94
C THR A 230 11.30 -19.74 -8.46
N VAL A 231 11.78 -18.53 -8.17
CA VAL A 231 12.07 -18.06 -6.81
C VAL A 231 10.79 -17.84 -6.00
N GLN A 232 9.71 -17.38 -6.63
CA GLN A 232 8.41 -17.23 -5.99
C GLN A 232 7.71 -18.58 -5.74
N GLU A 233 7.81 -19.54 -6.65
CA GLU A 233 7.25 -20.90 -6.50
C GLU A 233 7.90 -21.68 -5.35
N LYS A 234 9.19 -21.44 -5.09
CA LYS A 234 9.91 -21.98 -3.92
C LYS A 234 9.67 -21.16 -2.64
N GLY A 235 8.94 -20.06 -2.76
CA GLY A 235 8.63 -19.16 -1.65
C GLY A 235 7.64 -19.75 -0.65
N PRO A 236 7.38 -19.03 0.44
CA PRO A 236 6.45 -19.46 1.48
C PRO A 236 4.97 -19.50 1.04
N LEU A 237 4.64 -18.89 -0.10
CA LEU A 237 3.28 -18.83 -0.64
C LEU A 237 3.16 -19.67 -1.91
N LYS A 238 2.06 -20.42 -2.04
CA LYS A 238 1.75 -21.16 -3.26
C LYS A 238 1.20 -20.22 -4.33
N ILE A 239 1.74 -20.31 -5.55
CA ILE A 239 1.18 -19.64 -6.72
C ILE A 239 -0.01 -20.45 -7.24
N VAL A 240 -1.11 -19.79 -7.56
CA VAL A 240 -2.32 -20.39 -8.14
C VAL A 240 -2.60 -19.69 -9.47
N ASP A 241 -2.44 -20.41 -10.58
CA ASP A 241 -2.77 -19.90 -11.92
C ASP A 241 -4.29 -20.01 -12.13
N PHE A 242 -4.99 -18.89 -12.30
CA PHE A 242 -6.46 -18.85 -12.53
C PHE A 242 -6.87 -19.14 -13.97
N ALA A 243 -6.00 -19.74 -14.79
CA ALA A 243 -6.23 -19.88 -16.23
C ALA A 243 -7.34 -20.88 -16.64
N ASP A 244 -8.12 -21.44 -15.69
CA ASP A 244 -9.05 -22.54 -15.99
C ASP A 244 -10.42 -22.47 -15.27
N GLN A 245 -10.94 -21.27 -14.97
CA GLN A 245 -12.35 -21.11 -14.58
C GLN A 245 -13.14 -20.33 -15.63
N SER A 246 -13.18 -20.86 -16.85
CA SER A 246 -14.24 -20.55 -17.81
C SER A 246 -15.43 -21.49 -17.58
N SER A 247 -16.36 -21.12 -16.70
CA SER A 247 -17.79 -21.44 -16.87
C SER A 247 -18.69 -20.81 -15.79
N SER A 248 -19.71 -20.10 -16.29
CA SER A 248 -20.99 -19.74 -15.67
C SER A 248 -21.11 -18.49 -14.77
N SER A 249 -21.83 -17.53 -15.38
CA SER A 249 -22.83 -16.59 -14.84
C SER A 249 -22.45 -15.58 -13.76
N ALA A 250 -22.38 -14.32 -14.20
CA ALA A 250 -23.06 -13.16 -13.63
C ALA A 250 -23.55 -13.24 -12.17
N ALA A 251 -22.71 -12.74 -11.25
CA ALA A 251 -23.15 -11.89 -10.16
C ALA A 251 -22.00 -10.95 -9.84
N ALA A 252 -22.19 -9.65 -10.07
CA ALA A 252 -21.31 -8.61 -9.55
C ALA A 252 -21.50 -8.54 -8.03
N LEU A 253 -20.95 -9.52 -7.32
CA LEU A 253 -20.67 -9.44 -5.90
C LEU A 253 -19.24 -8.90 -5.78
N HIS A 254 -19.03 -7.89 -4.92
CA HIS A 254 -17.73 -7.32 -4.58
C HIS A 254 -16.66 -8.41 -4.54
N THR A 255 -15.89 -8.50 -5.61
CA THR A 255 -14.95 -9.60 -5.80
C THR A 255 -13.74 -9.22 -4.97
N VAL A 256 -13.66 -9.81 -3.78
CA VAL A 256 -12.50 -9.70 -2.88
C VAL A 256 -11.24 -9.87 -3.73
N SER A 257 -10.39 -8.85 -3.75
CA SER A 257 -9.22 -8.83 -4.62
C SER A 257 -8.29 -10.01 -4.30
N SER A 258 -7.47 -10.44 -5.26
CA SER A 258 -6.47 -11.50 -5.03
C SER A 258 -5.58 -11.20 -3.83
N PHE A 259 -5.27 -9.92 -3.63
CA PHE A 259 -4.60 -9.39 -2.44
C PHE A 259 -5.40 -9.62 -1.16
N GLN A 260 -6.66 -9.18 -1.11
CA GLN A 260 -7.49 -9.36 0.08
C GLN A 260 -7.66 -10.83 0.44
N LYS A 261 -7.80 -11.72 -0.55
CA LYS A 261 -7.86 -13.18 -0.31
C LYS A 261 -6.57 -13.70 0.32
N ARG A 262 -5.41 -13.39 -0.27
CA ARG A 262 -4.11 -13.86 0.25
C ARG A 262 -3.75 -13.26 1.60
N PHE A 263 -4.11 -12.00 1.84
CA PHE A 263 -3.90 -11.34 3.13
C PHE A 263 -4.75 -12.00 4.23
N ILE A 264 -6.03 -12.27 3.93
CA ILE A 264 -6.93 -13.02 4.83
C ILE A 264 -6.38 -14.44 5.06
N ASP A 265 -5.97 -15.15 4.02
CA ASP A 265 -5.42 -16.51 4.12
C ASP A 265 -4.12 -16.55 4.95
N ALA A 266 -3.27 -15.51 4.86
CA ALA A 266 -2.05 -15.39 5.65
C ALA A 266 -2.36 -15.12 7.14
N LEU A 267 -3.30 -14.20 7.43
CA LEU A 267 -3.74 -13.89 8.79
C LEU A 267 -4.48 -15.05 9.47
N LEU A 268 -5.23 -15.82 8.70
CA LEU A 268 -5.99 -16.98 9.16
C LEU A 268 -5.19 -18.29 9.05
N SER A 269 -3.90 -18.23 8.71
CA SER A 269 -3.07 -19.42 8.70
C SER A 269 -2.98 -20.00 10.12
N GLU A 270 -3.08 -21.34 10.22
CA GLU A 270 -3.08 -22.09 11.48
C GLU A 270 -1.93 -21.65 12.40
N LYS A 271 -0.75 -21.41 11.81
CA LYS A 271 0.44 -20.94 12.53
C LYS A 271 0.33 -19.53 13.12
N VAL A 272 -0.34 -18.60 12.42
CA VAL A 272 -0.52 -17.22 12.90
C VAL A 272 -1.57 -17.20 14.01
N LEU A 273 -2.64 -17.98 13.85
CA LEU A 273 -3.68 -18.11 14.87
C LEU A 273 -3.13 -18.77 16.14
N ASP A 274 -2.31 -19.81 16.02
CA ASP A 274 -1.68 -20.47 17.17
C ASP A 274 -0.72 -19.52 17.92
N ALA A 275 0.09 -18.75 17.19
CA ALA A 275 0.99 -17.77 17.79
C ALA A 275 0.24 -16.66 18.54
N LEU A 276 -0.87 -16.15 17.98
CA LEU A 276 -1.73 -15.16 18.62
C LEU A 276 -2.44 -15.73 19.86
N ILE A 277 -2.92 -16.97 19.80
CA ILE A 277 -3.56 -17.66 20.93
C ILE A 277 -2.58 -17.87 22.08
N VAL A 278 -1.31 -18.18 21.79
CA VAL A 278 -0.26 -18.31 22.80
C VAL A 278 0.03 -16.96 23.46
N GLN A 279 0.15 -15.88 22.68
CA GLN A 279 0.42 -14.54 23.24
C GLN A 279 -0.74 -13.93 24.02
N LEU A 280 -2.00 -14.27 23.68
CA LEU A 280 -3.18 -13.80 24.42
C LEU A 280 -3.44 -14.59 25.72
N ARG A 281 -2.67 -15.64 25.99
CA ARG A 281 -2.77 -16.47 27.20
C ARG A 281 -1.71 -16.15 28.27
N GLU A 282 -0.79 -15.23 27.98
CA GLU A 282 0.15 -14.61 28.94
C GLU A 282 -0.39 -13.27 29.44
#